data_AF-A0A6N9P3C5-F1
#
_entry.id   AF-A0A6N9P3C5-F1
#
_cell.length_a   1.000
_cell.length_b   1.000
_cell.length_c   1.000
_cell.angle_alpha   90.00
_cell.angle_beta   90.00
_cell.angle_gamma   90.00
#
_symmetry.space_group_name_H-M   'P 1'
#
loop_
_entity.id
_entity.type
_entity.pdbx_description
1 polymer ?
#
loop_
_entity_poly.entity_id
_entity_poly.type
_entity_poly.pdbx_seq_one_letter_code
_entity_poly.pdbx_strand_id
1 'polypeptide(L)'
;MNNKRRSGLVPVKKITVLFLVALVGFTILGVGVKALAPLLITDQIEVVGYQDGVDYYRQMRECAKDGSKYAMLVGEIYEEQRNFKIDRLNLPYEKTELFIDNRTGEEVLKAIDDDPPPTAKKIERLKSEYDVAGQVYEYLNTQGMSDIVIAGILGNMMTECGGQTLDLQWDIYGYDGSYYYGLCQWSLYYNPSVDGADITGQLDYLMSNIRTNMDYFGGDYDEFCAIADPGDAAKYFCSYYERGAGKSTRATNAETAFKWIQAE
;
A
#
# COMPACT_ATOMS: atom_id res chain seq x y z
N MET A 1 -6.87 -69.29 -14.16
CA MET A 1 -7.57 -68.12 -14.75
C MET A 1 -8.40 -67.44 -13.67
N ASN A 2 -8.46 -66.11 -13.73
CA ASN A 2 -9.17 -65.17 -12.85
C ASN A 2 -8.58 -64.90 -11.45
N ASN A 3 -7.73 -63.88 -11.39
CA ASN A 3 -7.45 -63.13 -10.17
C ASN A 3 -8.03 -61.71 -10.33
N LYS A 4 -9.08 -61.40 -9.56
CA LYS A 4 -9.67 -60.05 -9.46
C LYS A 4 -8.67 -59.12 -8.79
N ARG A 5 -8.10 -58.15 -9.50
CA ARG A 5 -7.47 -56.97 -8.87
C ARG A 5 -8.52 -55.86 -8.75
N ARG A 6 -8.92 -55.56 -7.52
CA ARG A 6 -9.63 -54.33 -7.16
C ARG A 6 -8.66 -53.16 -7.33
N SER A 7 -9.01 -52.21 -8.18
CA SER A 7 -8.38 -50.90 -8.26
C SER A 7 -8.75 -50.09 -7.01
N GLY A 8 -7.84 -50.02 -6.05
CA GLY A 8 -7.93 -49.06 -4.95
C GLY A 8 -7.47 -47.69 -5.46
N LEU A 9 -8.44 -46.83 -5.78
CA LEU A 9 -8.20 -45.38 -5.79
C LEU A 9 -7.89 -44.98 -4.34
N VAL A 10 -6.64 -44.59 -4.09
CA VAL A 10 -6.25 -43.98 -2.82
C VAL A 10 -6.81 -42.56 -2.82
N PRO A 11 -7.63 -42.16 -1.82
CA PRO A 11 -8.11 -40.79 -1.73
C PRO A 11 -6.91 -39.90 -1.38
N VAL A 12 -6.57 -38.99 -2.28
CA VAL A 12 -5.64 -37.90 -2.01
C VAL A 12 -6.27 -37.05 -0.90
N LYS A 13 -5.68 -37.12 0.30
CA LYS A 13 -6.06 -36.23 1.41
C LYS A 13 -5.72 -34.81 0.98
N LYS A 14 -6.74 -34.01 0.66
CA LYS A 14 -6.60 -32.56 0.50
C LYS A 14 -6.19 -31.98 1.85
N ILE A 15 -5.01 -31.37 1.92
CA ILE A 15 -4.55 -30.65 3.10
C ILE A 15 -5.03 -29.21 2.91
N THR A 16 -6.03 -28.80 3.67
CA THR A 16 -6.42 -27.39 3.78
C THR A 16 -5.37 -26.70 4.64
N VAL A 17 -4.49 -25.89 4.03
CA VAL A 17 -3.55 -25.06 4.79
C VAL A 17 -4.03 -23.63 4.79
N LEU A 18 -4.46 -23.16 5.96
CA LEU A 18 -4.70 -21.75 6.24
C LEU A 18 -3.31 -21.11 6.46
N PHE A 19 -2.66 -20.59 5.42
CA PHE A 19 -1.38 -19.91 5.59
C PHE A 19 -1.60 -18.48 6.09
N LEU A 20 -1.43 -18.32 7.40
CA LEU A 20 -1.09 -17.05 8.03
C LEU A 20 0.42 -16.86 7.80
N VAL A 21 0.82 -16.08 6.79
CA VAL A 21 2.25 -15.78 6.58
C VAL A 21 2.68 -14.79 7.66
N ALA A 22 3.07 -15.34 8.81
CA ALA A 22 3.97 -14.66 9.74
C ALA A 22 5.40 -14.89 9.22
N LEU A 23 6.08 -13.80 8.88
CA LEU A 23 7.48 -13.75 8.48
C LEU A 23 8.35 -14.47 9.54
N VAL A 24 8.95 -15.62 9.16
CA VAL A 24 10.05 -16.21 9.93
C VAL A 24 11.12 -16.68 8.96
N GLY A 25 12.22 -15.94 8.91
CA GLY A 25 13.44 -16.37 8.24
C GLY A 25 13.98 -17.64 8.89
N PHE A 26 14.14 -18.69 8.09
CA PHE A 26 14.86 -19.90 8.50
C PHE A 26 15.86 -20.28 7.41
N THR A 27 17.14 -20.04 7.69
CA THR A 27 18.26 -20.63 6.94
C THR A 27 18.35 -22.12 7.29
N ILE A 28 18.20 -23.01 6.31
CA ILE A 28 18.62 -24.41 6.48
C ILE A 28 19.56 -24.79 5.33
N LEU A 29 20.77 -25.17 5.75
CA LEU A 29 21.84 -25.74 4.95
C LEU A 29 21.39 -26.99 4.17
N GLY A 30 21.96 -27.14 2.98
CA GLY A 30 21.52 -28.08 1.97
C GLY A 30 21.71 -29.56 2.27
N VAL A 31 20.91 -30.36 1.56
CA VAL A 31 21.25 -31.69 1.05
C VAL A 31 20.49 -31.86 -0.27
N GLY A 32 21.16 -32.33 -1.32
CA GLY A 32 20.63 -32.39 -2.68
C GLY A 32 19.35 -33.22 -2.84
N VAL A 33 18.41 -32.69 -3.60
CA VAL A 33 17.24 -33.42 -4.11
C VAL A 33 17.28 -33.38 -5.63
N LYS A 34 17.20 -34.55 -6.25
CA LYS A 34 17.11 -34.74 -7.70
C LYS A 34 15.95 -33.92 -8.27
N ALA A 35 16.21 -33.22 -9.37
CA ALA A 35 15.21 -32.46 -10.10
C ALA A 35 14.02 -33.36 -10.49
N LEU A 36 12.90 -33.22 -9.78
CA LEU A 36 11.58 -33.45 -10.36
C LEU A 36 11.28 -32.23 -11.23
N ALA A 37 10.70 -32.47 -12.41
CA ALA A 37 10.11 -31.41 -13.22
C ALA A 37 9.19 -30.53 -12.33
N PRO A 38 9.19 -29.21 -12.49
CA PRO A 38 8.32 -28.36 -11.69
C PRO A 38 6.88 -28.73 -12.01
N LEU A 39 6.19 -29.28 -11.01
CA LEU A 39 4.73 -29.27 -10.98
C LEU A 39 4.38 -27.88 -10.43
N LEU A 40 3.43 -27.19 -11.06
CA LEU A 40 2.91 -25.91 -10.55
C LEU A 40 2.57 -26.08 -9.08
N ILE A 41 3.08 -25.20 -8.22
CA ILE A 41 2.72 -25.25 -6.80
C ILE A 41 1.23 -24.91 -6.64
N THR A 42 0.64 -24.13 -7.54
CA THR A 42 -0.81 -23.87 -7.63
C THR A 42 -1.64 -25.12 -7.94
N ASP A 43 -1.09 -26.15 -8.61
CA ASP A 43 -1.78 -27.45 -8.73
C ASP A 43 -1.91 -28.16 -7.36
N GLN A 44 -1.15 -27.71 -6.34
CA GLN A 44 -1.11 -28.27 -4.99
C GLN A 44 -1.55 -27.30 -3.89
N ILE A 45 -1.69 -26.00 -4.20
CA ILE A 45 -2.07 -24.93 -3.26
C ILE A 45 -3.33 -24.23 -3.79
N GLU A 46 -4.42 -24.36 -3.03
CA GLU A 46 -5.67 -23.64 -3.27
C GLU A 46 -5.66 -22.33 -2.48
N VAL A 47 -5.69 -21.19 -3.17
CA VAL A 47 -5.85 -19.88 -2.55
C VAL A 47 -7.33 -19.66 -2.22
N VAL A 48 -7.67 -19.80 -0.93
CA VAL A 48 -9.07 -19.75 -0.44
C VAL A 48 -9.48 -18.37 0.12
N GLY A 49 -8.60 -17.38 0.04
CA GLY A 49 -8.86 -16.06 0.61
C GLY A 49 -7.74 -15.07 0.39
N TYR A 50 -7.98 -13.84 0.84
CA TYR A 50 -7.06 -12.72 0.77
C TYR A 50 -7.10 -11.95 2.11
N GLN A 51 -6.12 -11.10 2.34
CA GLN A 51 -6.02 -10.21 3.49
C GLN A 51 -6.41 -8.79 3.06
N ASP A 52 -7.40 -8.22 3.75
CA ASP A 52 -7.79 -6.82 3.57
C ASP A 52 -6.60 -5.89 3.90
N GLY A 53 -6.48 -4.78 3.16
CA GLY A 53 -5.41 -3.80 3.33
C GLY A 53 -4.04 -4.17 2.72
N VAL A 54 -3.86 -5.39 2.21
CA VAL A 54 -2.60 -5.76 1.51
C VAL A 54 -2.59 -5.21 0.09
N ASP A 55 -1.49 -4.54 -0.27
CA ASP A 55 -1.12 -4.19 -1.65
C ASP A 55 -0.41 -5.38 -2.31
N TYR A 56 -1.21 -6.25 -2.92
CA TYR A 56 -0.70 -7.44 -3.61
C TYR A 56 0.20 -7.10 -4.79
N TYR A 57 0.05 -5.95 -5.43
CA TYR A 57 0.89 -5.57 -6.55
C TYR A 57 2.30 -5.22 -6.09
N ARG A 58 2.43 -4.49 -4.97
CA ARG A 58 3.74 -4.27 -4.34
C ARG A 58 4.40 -5.60 -3.98
N GLN A 59 3.66 -6.52 -3.36
CA GLN A 59 4.20 -7.83 -2.98
C GLN A 59 4.67 -8.65 -4.18
N MET A 60 3.87 -8.69 -5.26
CA MET A 60 4.25 -9.27 -6.55
C MET A 60 5.55 -8.62 -7.07
N ARG A 61 5.64 -7.30 -7.07
CA ARG A 61 6.82 -6.58 -7.59
C ARG A 61 8.09 -6.87 -6.76
N GLU A 62 8.01 -6.96 -5.44
CA GLU A 62 9.13 -7.37 -4.58
C GLU A 62 9.58 -8.82 -4.84
N CYS A 63 8.63 -9.74 -5.01
CA CYS A 63 8.92 -11.11 -5.43
C CYS A 63 9.65 -11.18 -6.79
N ALA A 64 9.20 -10.37 -7.75
CA ALA A 64 9.79 -10.31 -9.08
C ALA A 64 11.19 -9.65 -9.08
N LYS A 65 11.45 -8.66 -8.21
CA LYS A 65 12.79 -8.07 -7.99
C LYS A 65 13.77 -9.07 -7.39
N ASP A 66 13.33 -9.88 -6.42
CA ASP A 66 14.16 -10.94 -5.84
C ASP A 66 14.47 -12.01 -6.90
N GLY A 67 13.46 -12.43 -7.67
CA GLY A 67 13.61 -13.31 -8.82
C GLY A 67 14.09 -14.73 -8.50
N SER A 68 14.33 -15.06 -7.22
CA SER A 68 14.65 -16.43 -6.82
C SER A 68 13.45 -17.34 -7.04
N LYS A 69 13.71 -18.63 -7.24
CA LYS A 69 12.64 -19.63 -7.41
C LYS A 69 11.59 -19.57 -6.30
N TYR A 70 12.02 -19.33 -5.06
CA TYR A 70 11.10 -19.20 -3.94
C TYR A 70 10.28 -17.91 -4.01
N ALA A 71 10.91 -16.77 -4.30
CA ALA A 71 10.21 -15.50 -4.44
C ALA A 71 9.18 -15.54 -5.58
N MET A 72 9.51 -16.17 -6.70
CA MET A 72 8.57 -16.35 -7.81
C MET A 72 7.34 -17.17 -7.41
N LEU A 73 7.51 -18.24 -6.63
CA LEU A 73 6.40 -19.03 -6.09
C LEU A 73 5.52 -18.24 -5.13
N VAL A 74 6.13 -17.41 -4.28
CA VAL A 74 5.38 -16.53 -3.38
C VAL A 74 4.64 -15.44 -4.17
N GLY A 75 5.25 -14.92 -5.24
CA GLY A 75 4.62 -13.95 -6.15
C GLY A 75 3.38 -14.52 -6.85
N GLU A 76 3.42 -15.78 -7.28
CA GLU A 76 2.27 -16.51 -7.83
C GLU A 76 1.12 -16.57 -6.82
N ILE A 77 1.41 -16.85 -5.55
CA ILE A 77 0.39 -16.86 -4.48
C ILE A 77 -0.20 -15.47 -4.28
N TYR A 78 0.61 -14.41 -4.29
CA TYR A 78 0.11 -13.04 -4.16
C TYR A 78 -0.76 -12.62 -5.34
N GLU A 79 -0.42 -13.05 -6.55
CA GLU A 79 -1.23 -12.85 -7.75
C GLU A 79 -2.60 -13.52 -7.62
N GLU A 80 -2.64 -14.79 -7.20
CA GLU A 80 -3.90 -15.50 -6.96
C GLU A 80 -4.74 -14.85 -5.86
N GLN A 81 -4.11 -14.35 -4.79
CA GLN A 81 -4.81 -13.60 -3.74
C GLN A 81 -5.39 -12.27 -4.25
N ARG A 82 -4.66 -11.57 -5.13
CA ARG A 82 -5.17 -10.38 -5.83
C ARG A 82 -6.38 -10.73 -6.69
N ASN A 83 -6.28 -11.77 -7.51
CA ASN A 83 -7.35 -12.24 -8.38
C ASN A 83 -8.60 -12.65 -7.57
N PHE A 84 -8.40 -13.36 -6.45
CA PHE A 84 -9.47 -13.70 -5.53
C PHE A 84 -10.14 -12.46 -4.93
N LYS A 85 -9.37 -11.45 -4.53
CA LYS A 85 -9.88 -10.17 -4.01
C LYS A 85 -10.75 -9.44 -5.04
N ILE A 86 -10.31 -9.41 -6.30
CA ILE A 86 -11.08 -8.84 -7.43
C ILE A 86 -12.43 -9.52 -7.57
N ASP A 87 -12.44 -10.86 -7.66
CA ASP A 87 -13.67 -11.63 -7.81
C ASP A 87 -14.59 -11.46 -6.59
N ARG A 88 -14.02 -11.49 -5.37
CA ARG A 88 -14.78 -11.42 -4.11
C ARG A 88 -15.45 -10.06 -3.89
N LEU A 89 -14.79 -8.99 -4.29
CA LEU A 89 -15.27 -7.61 -4.11
C LEU A 89 -15.92 -7.04 -5.39
N ASN A 90 -15.97 -7.83 -6.47
CA ASN A 90 -16.48 -7.40 -7.78
C ASN A 90 -15.81 -6.10 -8.25
N LEU A 91 -14.48 -6.04 -8.13
CA LEU A 91 -13.70 -4.88 -8.55
C LEU A 91 -13.60 -4.82 -10.08
N PRO A 92 -13.57 -3.62 -10.68
CA PRO A 92 -13.52 -3.45 -12.14
C PRO A 92 -12.10 -3.65 -12.69
N TYR A 93 -11.39 -4.68 -12.23
CA TYR A 93 -10.00 -4.92 -12.58
C TYR A 93 -9.84 -6.25 -13.29
N GLU A 94 -8.96 -6.30 -14.28
CA GLU A 94 -8.59 -7.55 -14.92
C GLU A 94 -7.72 -8.40 -13.98
N LYS A 95 -8.00 -9.70 -14.00
CA LYS A 95 -7.16 -10.72 -13.38
C LYS A 95 -5.90 -10.92 -14.21
N THR A 96 -4.82 -11.29 -13.54
CA THR A 96 -3.51 -11.42 -14.17
C THR A 96 -2.93 -12.82 -13.98
N GLU A 97 -2.06 -13.24 -14.90
CA GLU A 97 -1.27 -14.48 -14.84
C GLU A 97 0.19 -14.14 -15.20
N LEU A 98 0.83 -13.33 -14.36
CA LEU A 98 2.18 -12.82 -14.55
C LEU A 98 3.24 -13.83 -14.11
N PHE A 99 2.99 -14.62 -13.05
CA PHE A 99 3.96 -15.55 -12.45
C PHE A 99 3.92 -16.97 -13.03
N ILE A 100 3.86 -17.09 -14.36
CA ILE A 100 3.91 -18.41 -15.02
C ILE A 100 5.30 -19.07 -14.91
N ASP A 101 5.33 -20.41 -14.83
CA ASP A 101 6.50 -21.27 -14.49
C ASP A 101 7.76 -21.13 -15.39
N ASN A 102 7.66 -20.35 -16.46
CA ASN A 102 8.74 -20.12 -17.42
C ASN A 102 9.22 -18.66 -17.49
N ARG A 103 8.65 -17.74 -16.70
CA ARG A 103 9.11 -16.35 -16.64
C ARG A 103 10.16 -16.16 -15.54
N THR A 104 11.16 -15.36 -15.87
CA THR A 104 12.12 -14.80 -14.92
C THR A 104 11.51 -13.63 -14.16
N GLY A 105 12.09 -13.27 -13.01
CA GLY A 105 11.68 -12.08 -12.27
C GLY A 105 11.73 -10.80 -13.11
N GLU A 106 12.72 -10.66 -14.00
CA GLU A 106 12.83 -9.53 -14.93
C GLU A 106 11.65 -9.47 -15.94
N GLU A 107 11.25 -10.61 -16.50
CA GLU A 107 10.11 -10.68 -17.41
C GLU A 107 8.79 -10.38 -16.71
N VAL A 108 8.64 -10.80 -15.46
CA VAL A 108 7.49 -10.46 -14.63
C VAL A 108 7.47 -8.98 -14.27
N LEU A 109 8.61 -8.39 -13.88
CA LEU A 109 8.72 -6.95 -13.65
C LEU A 109 8.35 -6.15 -14.88
N LYS A 110 8.86 -6.56 -16.05
CA LYS A 110 8.51 -5.90 -17.31
C LYS A 110 7.01 -5.99 -17.61
N ALA A 111 6.39 -7.15 -17.37
CA ALA A 111 4.95 -7.31 -17.58
C ALA A 111 4.11 -6.48 -16.59
N ILE A 112 4.56 -6.34 -15.34
CA ILE A 112 3.98 -5.42 -14.35
C ILE A 112 4.09 -3.97 -14.84
N ASP A 113 5.19 -3.60 -15.49
CA ASP A 113 5.43 -2.23 -15.95
C ASP A 113 4.70 -1.90 -17.26
N ASP A 114 4.50 -2.87 -18.16
CA ASP A 114 3.80 -2.70 -19.45
C ASP A 114 2.27 -2.61 -19.29
N ASP A 115 1.68 -3.23 -18.25
CA ASP A 115 0.29 -3.01 -17.83
C ASP A 115 0.24 -2.67 -16.33
N PRO A 116 0.59 -1.43 -15.97
CA PRO A 116 0.72 -1.04 -14.58
C PRO A 116 -0.62 -1.17 -13.86
N PRO A 117 -0.60 -1.52 -12.56
CA PRO A 117 -1.82 -1.59 -11.78
C PRO A 117 -2.64 -0.31 -11.95
N PRO A 118 -3.98 -0.39 -11.86
CA PRO A 118 -4.85 0.78 -11.81
C PRO A 118 -4.35 1.85 -10.83
N THR A 119 -3.75 1.43 -9.70
CA THR A 119 -3.10 2.32 -8.73
C THR A 119 -1.91 3.09 -9.32
N ALA A 120 -1.06 2.46 -10.14
CA ALA A 120 0.09 3.13 -10.76
C ALA A 120 -0.35 4.10 -11.87
N LYS A 121 -1.33 3.72 -12.71
CA LYS A 121 -1.95 4.64 -13.69
C LYS A 121 -2.58 5.85 -12.99
N LYS A 122 -3.26 5.61 -11.87
CA LYS A 122 -3.80 6.66 -11.00
C LYS A 122 -2.70 7.55 -10.44
N ILE A 123 -1.64 7.00 -9.86
CA ILE A 123 -0.50 7.78 -9.33
C ILE A 123 0.10 8.67 -10.41
N GLU A 124 0.31 8.15 -11.62
CA GLU A 124 0.81 8.92 -12.76
C GLU A 124 -0.11 10.10 -13.08
N ARG A 125 -1.43 9.86 -13.18
CA ARG A 125 -2.41 10.93 -13.39
C ARG A 125 -2.33 11.98 -12.28
N LEU A 126 -2.38 11.55 -11.02
CA LEU A 126 -2.38 12.44 -9.87
C LEU A 126 -1.14 13.36 -9.89
N LYS A 127 0.04 12.80 -10.12
CA LYS A 127 1.29 13.57 -10.24
C LYS A 127 1.31 14.50 -11.46
N SER A 128 0.63 14.14 -12.55
CA SER A 128 0.53 15.00 -13.73
C SER A 128 -0.33 16.26 -13.50
N GLU A 129 -1.34 16.16 -12.63
CA GLU A 129 -2.25 17.27 -12.30
C GLU A 129 -1.74 18.13 -11.15
N TYR A 130 -1.26 17.50 -10.08
CA TYR A 130 -0.71 18.13 -8.89
C TYR A 130 0.50 17.32 -8.39
N ASP A 131 1.69 17.67 -8.88
CA ASP A 131 2.92 16.89 -8.65
C ASP A 131 3.15 16.56 -7.17
N VAL A 132 3.18 17.58 -6.32
CA VAL A 132 3.45 17.43 -4.88
C VAL A 132 2.36 16.60 -4.18
N ALA A 133 1.08 16.90 -4.41
CA ALA A 133 -0.02 16.12 -3.82
C ALA A 133 -0.03 14.66 -4.31
N GLY A 134 0.33 14.43 -5.58
CA GLY A 134 0.49 13.10 -6.16
C GLY A 134 1.65 12.32 -5.52
N GLN A 135 2.77 12.97 -5.23
CA GLN A 135 3.90 12.38 -4.49
C GLN A 135 3.52 12.02 -3.05
N VAL A 136 2.76 12.89 -2.36
CA VAL A 136 2.21 12.58 -1.03
C VAL A 136 1.27 11.37 -1.10
N TYR A 137 0.37 11.32 -2.10
CA TYR A 137 -0.52 10.18 -2.30
C TYR A 137 0.26 8.88 -2.52
N GLU A 138 1.20 8.88 -3.47
CA GLU A 138 2.07 7.74 -3.78
C GLU A 138 2.76 7.22 -2.52
N TYR A 139 3.42 8.12 -1.78
CA TYR A 139 4.15 7.74 -0.58
C TYR A 139 3.22 7.13 0.48
N LEU A 140 2.11 7.80 0.84
CA LEU A 140 1.22 7.30 1.90
C LEU A 140 0.46 6.04 1.49
N ASN A 141 0.14 5.89 0.20
CA ASN A 141 -0.42 4.66 -0.35
C ASN A 141 0.55 3.49 -0.20
N THR A 142 1.86 3.71 -0.43
CA THR A 142 2.87 2.66 -0.19
C THR A 142 2.98 2.27 1.29
N GLN A 143 2.61 3.16 2.22
CA GLN A 143 2.52 2.85 3.66
C GLN A 143 1.24 2.08 4.04
N GLY A 144 0.37 1.75 3.07
CA GLY A 144 -0.86 0.98 3.28
C GLY A 144 -2.06 1.82 3.73
N MET A 145 -1.98 3.16 3.67
CA MET A 145 -3.11 4.02 3.99
C MET A 145 -4.20 3.95 2.93
N SER A 146 -5.46 4.06 3.36
CA SER A 146 -6.59 4.12 2.44
C SER A 146 -6.70 5.48 1.75
N ASP A 147 -7.33 5.52 0.57
CA ASP A 147 -7.62 6.76 -0.15
C ASP A 147 -8.35 7.80 0.71
N ILE A 148 -9.20 7.33 1.63
CA ILE A 148 -9.98 8.16 2.57
C ILE A 148 -9.04 8.86 3.57
N VAL A 149 -8.13 8.09 4.18
CA VAL A 149 -7.17 8.60 5.17
C VAL A 149 -6.18 9.54 4.50
N ILE A 150 -5.67 9.17 3.32
CA ILE A 150 -4.78 10.02 2.52
C ILE A 150 -5.46 11.34 2.16
N ALA A 151 -6.73 11.31 1.72
CA ALA A 151 -7.49 12.53 1.46
C ALA A 151 -7.65 13.40 2.72
N GLY A 152 -7.83 12.79 3.90
CA GLY A 152 -7.86 13.49 5.18
C GLY A 152 -6.56 14.23 5.51
N ILE A 153 -5.41 13.61 5.24
CA ILE A 153 -4.07 14.22 5.42
C ILE A 153 -3.88 15.34 4.39
N LEU A 154 -4.16 15.09 3.11
CA LEU A 154 -4.09 16.10 2.06
C LEU A 154 -4.98 17.31 2.38
N GLY A 155 -6.19 17.10 2.91
CA GLY A 155 -7.08 18.20 3.28
C GLY A 155 -6.49 19.15 4.34
N ASN A 156 -5.64 18.62 5.23
CA ASN A 156 -4.86 19.42 6.18
C ASN A 156 -3.72 20.14 5.47
N MET A 157 -2.90 19.44 4.69
CA MET A 157 -1.79 20.02 3.92
C MET A 157 -2.26 21.14 2.97
N MET A 158 -3.43 20.98 2.34
CA MET A 158 -4.07 22.01 1.53
C MET A 158 -4.28 23.31 2.32
N THR A 159 -4.60 23.22 3.62
CA THR A 159 -4.70 24.43 4.45
C THR A 159 -3.34 24.95 4.87
N GLU A 160 -2.43 24.06 5.26
CA GLU A 160 -1.13 24.44 5.81
C GLU A 160 -0.22 25.08 4.75
N CYS A 161 -0.17 24.52 3.54
CA CYS A 161 0.74 24.97 2.49
C CYS A 161 0.12 25.09 1.09
N GLY A 162 -1.13 24.68 0.89
CA GLY A 162 -1.77 24.66 -0.44
C GLY A 162 -2.74 25.80 -0.74
N GLY A 163 -2.94 26.75 0.18
CA GLY A 163 -3.91 27.84 -0.01
C GLY A 163 -5.35 27.34 -0.23
N GLN A 164 -5.74 26.24 0.42
CA GLN A 164 -6.99 25.49 0.23
C GLN A 164 -7.08 24.72 -1.10
N THR A 165 -5.96 24.47 -1.78
CA THR A 165 -5.90 23.75 -3.05
C THR A 165 -4.87 22.63 -3.01
N LEU A 166 -4.94 21.70 -3.99
CA LEU A 166 -3.97 20.62 -4.15
C LEU A 166 -2.60 21.09 -4.67
N ASP A 167 -2.45 22.38 -4.99
CA ASP A 167 -1.16 23.00 -5.36
C ASP A 167 -0.33 23.29 -4.10
N LEU A 168 0.21 22.21 -3.51
CA LEU A 168 0.93 22.25 -2.24
C LEU A 168 2.32 22.89 -2.40
N GLN A 169 2.57 23.97 -1.67
CA GLN A 169 3.85 24.65 -1.62
C GLN A 169 4.72 24.05 -0.50
N TRP A 170 5.32 22.89 -0.76
CA TRP A 170 5.99 22.06 0.26
C TRP A 170 7.25 22.67 0.88
N ASP A 171 7.84 23.70 0.29
CA ASP A 171 9.11 24.32 0.69
C ASP A 171 8.91 25.70 1.36
N ILE A 172 7.67 26.06 1.70
CA ILE A 172 7.38 27.35 2.32
C ILE A 172 7.71 27.37 3.80
N TYR A 173 8.24 28.52 4.21
CA TYR A 173 8.34 28.92 5.61
C TYR A 173 7.16 29.81 5.97
N GLY A 174 6.68 29.70 7.21
CA GLY A 174 5.60 30.53 7.73
C GLY A 174 5.85 32.04 7.55
N TYR A 175 4.79 32.81 7.28
CA TYR A 175 4.82 34.24 6.92
C TYR A 175 5.49 35.18 7.95
N ASP A 176 5.64 34.75 9.21
CA ASP A 176 6.27 35.54 10.29
C ASP A 176 7.79 35.36 10.37
N GLY A 177 8.37 34.51 9.51
CA GLY A 177 9.77 34.62 9.15
C GLY A 177 10.77 33.72 9.87
N SER A 178 10.35 32.68 10.63
CA SER A 178 11.17 31.46 10.88
C SER A 178 10.69 30.59 12.05
N TYR A 179 9.50 29.97 12.01
CA TYR A 179 9.22 28.90 12.99
C TYR A 179 8.37 27.75 12.47
N TYR A 180 7.90 27.78 11.23
CA TYR A 180 7.08 26.73 10.64
C TYR A 180 7.54 26.42 9.23
N TYR A 181 7.56 25.15 8.84
CA TYR A 181 8.06 24.69 7.55
C TYR A 181 7.29 23.49 7.03
N GLY A 182 7.14 23.40 5.71
CA GLY A 182 6.80 22.15 5.06
C GLY A 182 5.31 21.88 4.86
N LEU A 183 5.02 20.66 4.42
CA LEU A 183 3.70 20.13 4.07
C LEU A 183 2.66 20.28 5.19
N CYS A 184 3.06 20.03 6.44
CA CYS A 184 2.22 20.18 7.63
C CYS A 184 2.54 21.45 8.43
N GLN A 185 3.34 22.39 7.87
CA GLN A 185 3.81 23.57 8.58
C GLN A 185 4.31 23.21 10.00
N TRP A 186 5.27 22.30 10.11
CA TRP A 186 5.79 21.86 11.41
C TRP A 186 6.52 22.98 12.11
N SER A 187 6.26 23.15 13.40
CA SER A 187 7.03 24.09 14.20
C SER A 187 8.49 23.65 14.30
N LEU A 188 9.42 24.39 13.69
CA LEU A 188 10.86 24.11 13.69
C LEU A 188 11.48 24.18 15.08
N TYR A 189 10.85 24.88 16.03
CA TYR A 189 11.26 24.89 17.43
C TYR A 189 11.15 23.49 18.06
N TYR A 190 10.05 22.78 17.79
CA TYR A 190 9.82 21.44 18.31
C TYR A 190 10.34 20.34 17.39
N ASN A 191 10.44 20.63 16.10
CA ASN A 191 10.71 19.66 15.04
C ASN A 191 11.89 20.10 14.16
N PRO A 192 13.07 20.45 14.72
CA PRO A 192 14.16 21.05 13.95
C PRO A 192 14.72 20.13 12.85
N SER A 193 14.50 18.82 12.95
CA SER A 193 14.97 17.83 11.97
C SER A 193 14.30 17.93 10.59
N VAL A 194 13.16 18.62 10.49
CA VAL A 194 12.42 18.76 9.23
C VAL A 194 12.87 20.00 8.43
N ASP A 195 13.67 20.90 9.02
CA ASP A 195 14.10 22.14 8.37
C ASP A 195 14.89 21.86 7.09
N GLY A 196 14.42 22.39 5.96
CA GLY A 196 15.01 22.20 4.64
C GLY A 196 14.91 20.78 4.08
N ALA A 197 14.17 19.87 4.72
CA ALA A 197 13.92 18.53 4.19
C ALA A 197 13.11 18.60 2.89
N ASP A 198 13.43 17.72 1.94
CA ASP A 198 12.65 17.51 0.72
C ASP A 198 11.32 16.81 1.02
N ILE A 199 10.47 16.64 0.00
CA ILE A 199 9.14 16.03 0.14
C ILE A 199 9.24 14.65 0.82
N THR A 200 10.16 13.80 0.39
CA THR A 200 10.35 12.46 0.97
C THR A 200 10.79 12.54 2.43
N GLY A 201 11.78 13.37 2.76
CA GLY A 201 12.23 13.56 4.15
C GLY A 201 11.14 14.11 5.08
N GLN A 202 10.28 14.99 4.57
CA GLN A 202 9.10 15.47 5.32
C GLN A 202 8.08 14.36 5.58
N LEU A 203 7.85 13.49 4.61
CA LEU A 203 6.92 12.36 4.73
C LEU A 203 7.48 11.23 5.62
N ASP A 204 8.79 10.97 5.54
CA ASP A 204 9.50 10.10 6.48
C ASP A 204 9.35 10.62 7.91
N TYR A 205 9.51 11.94 8.09
CA TYR A 205 9.31 12.59 9.39
C TYR A 205 7.86 12.42 9.89
N LEU A 206 6.86 12.72 9.05
CA LEU A 206 5.44 12.49 9.34
C LEU A 206 5.20 11.06 9.82
N MET A 207 5.61 10.06 9.05
CA MET A 207 5.37 8.66 9.37
C MET A 207 6.12 8.19 10.62
N SER A 208 7.29 8.75 10.89
CA SER A 208 8.07 8.42 12.08
C SER A 208 7.38 8.81 13.40
N ASN A 209 6.49 9.81 13.37
CA ASN A 209 5.92 10.40 14.58
C ASN A 209 4.38 10.48 14.62
N ILE A 210 3.68 10.22 13.52
CA ILE A 210 2.21 10.34 13.44
C ILE A 210 1.50 9.57 14.54
N ARG A 211 1.89 8.31 14.77
CA ARG A 211 1.32 7.48 15.84
C ARG A 211 1.59 8.09 17.21
N THR A 212 2.85 8.35 17.53
CA THR A 212 3.25 8.90 18.82
C THR A 212 2.59 10.25 19.11
N ASN A 213 2.46 11.12 18.12
CA ASN A 213 1.78 12.41 18.28
C ASN A 213 0.29 12.20 18.52
N MET A 214 -0.39 11.38 17.73
CA MET A 214 -1.82 11.11 17.94
C MET A 214 -2.09 10.57 19.34
N ASP A 215 -1.32 9.56 19.77
CA ASP A 215 -1.44 8.95 21.10
C ASP A 215 -1.22 9.99 22.21
N TYR A 216 -0.19 10.85 22.06
CA TYR A 216 0.14 11.89 23.04
C TYR A 216 -0.99 12.91 23.22
N PHE A 217 -1.73 13.24 22.15
CA PHE A 217 -2.84 14.18 22.18
C PHE A 217 -4.21 13.50 22.38
N GLY A 218 -4.23 12.20 22.71
CA GLY A 218 -5.44 11.47 23.10
C GLY A 218 -6.25 10.90 21.93
N GLY A 219 -5.66 10.81 20.74
CA GLY A 219 -6.15 10.01 19.63
C GLY A 219 -5.55 8.61 19.63
N ASP A 220 -5.88 7.83 18.61
CA ASP A 220 -5.37 6.50 18.32
C ASP A 220 -5.13 6.37 16.81
N TYR A 221 -3.93 5.95 16.44
CA TYR A 221 -3.55 5.87 15.03
C TYR A 221 -4.32 4.78 14.27
N ASP A 222 -4.65 3.66 14.92
CA ASP A 222 -5.34 2.56 14.25
C ASP A 222 -6.82 2.93 14.03
N GLU A 223 -7.44 3.65 14.95
CA GLU A 223 -8.73 4.31 14.76
C GLU A 223 -8.68 5.30 13.59
N PHE A 224 -7.65 6.16 13.54
CA PHE A 224 -7.46 7.10 12.43
C PHE A 224 -7.40 6.37 11.08
N CYS A 225 -6.62 5.30 10.98
CA CYS A 225 -6.50 4.50 9.77
C CYS A 225 -7.79 3.76 9.38
N ALA A 226 -8.69 3.52 10.33
CA ALA A 226 -9.98 2.84 10.11
C ALA A 226 -11.13 3.80 9.71
N ILE A 227 -10.90 5.12 9.68
CA ILE A 227 -11.94 6.09 9.33
C ILE A 227 -12.43 5.89 7.88
N ALA A 228 -13.75 5.90 7.72
CA ALA A 228 -14.45 5.64 6.46
C ALA A 228 -15.04 6.89 5.78
N ASP A 229 -14.83 8.08 6.35
CA ASP A 229 -15.23 9.36 5.76
C ASP A 229 -14.03 10.33 5.66
N PRO A 230 -13.73 10.92 4.49
CA PRO A 230 -12.55 11.77 4.33
C PRO A 230 -12.62 13.05 5.16
N GLY A 231 -13.82 13.59 5.37
CA GLY A 231 -14.03 14.77 6.19
C GLY A 231 -13.74 14.50 7.66
N ASP A 232 -14.19 13.36 8.18
CA ASP A 232 -13.88 12.93 9.54
C ASP A 232 -12.41 12.56 9.73
N ALA A 233 -11.76 11.96 8.73
CA ALA A 233 -10.32 11.70 8.74
C ALA A 233 -9.54 13.02 8.85
N ALA A 234 -9.94 14.03 8.08
CA ALA A 234 -9.32 15.36 8.15
C ALA A 234 -9.48 16.03 9.51
N LYS A 235 -10.68 15.95 10.11
CA LYS A 235 -10.94 16.49 11.46
C LYS A 235 -10.14 15.75 12.52
N TYR A 236 -9.99 14.44 12.39
CA TYR A 236 -9.22 13.60 13.31
C TYR A 236 -7.73 13.97 13.25
N PHE A 237 -7.14 13.99 12.05
CA PHE A 237 -5.77 14.41 11.82
C PHE A 237 -5.53 15.84 12.33
N CYS A 238 -6.45 16.76 12.05
CA CYS A 238 -6.38 18.13 12.56
C CYS A 238 -6.38 18.20 14.10
N SER A 239 -7.13 17.32 14.76
CA SER A 239 -7.28 17.33 16.22
C SER A 239 -6.07 16.74 16.93
N TYR A 240 -5.54 15.64 16.40
CA TYR A 240 -4.56 14.80 17.12
C TYR A 240 -3.16 14.86 16.53
N TYR A 241 -2.98 15.34 15.29
CA TYR A 241 -1.67 15.59 14.69
C TYR A 241 -1.34 17.08 14.60
N GLU A 242 -2.10 17.84 13.82
CA GLU A 242 -1.80 19.28 13.57
C GLU A 242 -2.07 20.14 14.81
N ARG A 243 -3.11 19.81 15.58
CA ARG A 243 -3.68 20.65 16.66
C ARG A 243 -4.06 22.04 16.15
N GLY A 244 -4.42 22.12 14.87
CA GLY A 244 -4.76 23.35 14.17
C GLY A 244 -6.21 23.78 14.35
N ALA A 245 -6.53 24.97 13.83
CA ALA A 245 -7.89 25.47 13.71
C ALA A 245 -8.51 25.08 12.34
N GLY A 246 -9.78 25.45 12.10
CA GLY A 246 -10.38 25.31 10.76
C GLY A 246 -10.74 23.89 10.33
N LYS A 247 -11.17 23.04 11.28
CA LYS A 247 -11.58 21.64 11.04
C LYS A 247 -12.61 21.48 9.92
N SER A 248 -13.59 22.39 9.83
CA SER A 248 -14.61 22.35 8.77
C SER A 248 -14.01 22.59 7.39
N THR A 249 -13.11 23.56 7.25
CA THR A 249 -12.42 23.84 5.98
C THR A 249 -11.55 22.65 5.56
N ARG A 250 -10.83 22.04 6.51
CA ARG A 250 -10.01 20.85 6.26
C ARG A 250 -10.84 19.65 5.79
N ALA A 251 -12.03 19.47 6.37
CA ALA A 251 -12.97 18.45 5.90
C ALA A 251 -13.43 18.71 4.46
N THR A 252 -13.78 19.95 4.11
CA THR A 252 -14.12 20.31 2.72
C THR A 252 -12.96 20.09 1.75
N ASN A 253 -11.74 20.41 2.18
CA ASN A 253 -10.53 20.14 1.40
C ASN A 253 -10.32 18.64 1.19
N ALA A 254 -10.53 17.82 2.23
CA ALA A 254 -10.40 16.37 2.14
C ALA A 254 -11.45 15.75 1.21
N GLU A 255 -12.69 16.22 1.22
CA GLU A 255 -13.69 15.80 0.23
C GLU A 255 -13.26 16.16 -1.20
N THR A 256 -12.60 17.30 -1.38
CA THR A 256 -12.06 17.74 -2.69
C THR A 256 -10.91 16.83 -3.13
N ALA A 257 -9.94 16.57 -2.24
CA ALA A 257 -8.83 15.64 -2.49
C ALA A 257 -9.35 14.23 -2.78
N PHE A 258 -10.37 13.76 -2.06
CA PHE A 258 -10.95 12.44 -2.29
C PHE A 258 -11.61 12.34 -3.67
N LYS A 259 -12.38 13.34 -4.10
CA LYS A 259 -12.97 13.37 -5.46
C LYS A 259 -11.89 13.35 -6.54
N TRP A 260 -10.80 14.08 -6.34
CA TRP A 260 -9.65 14.07 -7.26
C TRP A 260 -8.96 12.70 -7.31
N ILE A 261 -8.78 12.05 -6.15
CA ILE A 261 -8.26 10.68 -6.05
C ILE A 261 -9.18 9.68 -6.77
N GLN A 262 -10.51 9.79 -6.62
CA GLN A 262 -11.47 8.86 -7.21
C GLN A 262 -11.84 9.16 -8.67
N ALA A 263 -11.36 10.27 -9.26
CA ALA A 263 -11.54 10.52 -10.69
C ALA A 263 -10.94 9.35 -11.49
N GLU A 264 -11.42 9.12 -12.71
CA GLU A 264 -10.87 8.17 -13.68
C GLU A 264 -10.12 8.93 -14.77
#